data_AF-A0A1L8WPP1-F1
#
_entry.id   AF-A0A1L8WPP1-F1
#
_cell.length_a   1.000
_cell.length_b   1.000
_cell.length_c   1.000
_cell.angle_alpha   90.00
_cell.angle_beta   90.00
_cell.angle_gamma   90.00
#
_symmetry.space_group_name_H-M   'P 1'
#
loop_
_entity.id
_entity.type
_entity.pdbx_description
1 polymer ?
#
loop_
_entity_poly.entity_id
_entity_poly.type
_entity_poly.pdbx_seq_one_letter_code
_entity_poly.pdbx_strand_id
1 'polypeptide(L)'
;MNFLVVLKDQVIQRSTFLYVQLNEGKTLLHFSPEFHLEGQSLGEIYQSEGLTALLLFFNKELELPVEEYVELSLVSWNKVAAKLFPDGLKIKENDQILHLTVEDLQEEMRYKLDEKDSFSIFQRQQKVLKCFLNKIGKKRYLLKTTQMLNRHPELLHTSIQFTQLFSLIRRFIRLKAVPSRKITLPLENTFRVVKRAHEKKIIVIDFTKNRNVLHQLIMEKAN
;
A
#
# COMPACT_ATOMS: atom_id res chain seq x y z
N MET A 1 -1.85 -10.00 13.41
CA MET A 1 -1.08 -10.17 12.19
C MET A 1 -0.83 -8.81 11.58
N ASN A 2 0.46 -8.51 11.48
CA ASN A 2 0.98 -7.24 11.01
C ASN A 2 1.85 -7.52 9.80
N PHE A 3 1.57 -6.87 8.68
CA PHE A 3 2.30 -7.14 7.45
C PHE A 3 2.53 -5.88 6.64
N LEU A 4 3.63 -5.89 5.90
CA LEU A 4 3.99 -4.81 5.00
C LEU A 4 3.52 -5.14 3.57
N VAL A 5 2.82 -4.22 2.94
CA VAL A 5 2.50 -4.28 1.51
C VAL A 5 3.38 -3.29 0.77
N VAL A 6 4.11 -3.76 -0.24
CA VAL A 6 4.91 -2.94 -1.15
C VAL A 6 4.22 -2.88 -2.50
N LEU A 7 3.81 -1.70 -2.94
CA LEU A 7 3.35 -1.47 -4.31
C LEU A 7 4.58 -1.15 -5.17
N LYS A 8 5.17 -2.19 -5.76
CA LYS A 8 6.43 -2.10 -6.49
C LYS A 8 6.20 -1.49 -7.87
N ASP A 9 6.67 -0.26 -8.06
CA ASP A 9 6.66 0.40 -9.36
C ASP A 9 8.08 0.56 -9.91
N GLN A 10 8.44 -0.30 -10.87
CA GLN A 10 9.73 -0.24 -11.56
C GLN A 10 9.76 0.80 -12.69
N VAL A 11 8.60 1.31 -13.13
CA VAL A 11 8.53 2.26 -14.25
C VAL A 11 8.98 3.64 -13.80
N ILE A 12 8.49 4.09 -12.64
CA ILE A 12 8.89 5.38 -12.05
C ILE A 12 9.90 5.22 -10.92
N GLN A 13 10.32 3.98 -10.62
CA GLN A 13 11.25 3.65 -9.54
C GLN A 13 10.84 4.24 -8.17
N ARG A 14 9.54 4.36 -7.93
CA ARG A 14 8.94 4.93 -6.72
C ARG A 14 7.81 4.03 -6.24
N SER A 15 8.16 3.17 -5.29
CA SER A 15 7.21 2.24 -4.67
C SER A 15 6.53 2.89 -3.47
N THR A 16 5.28 2.52 -3.18
CA THR A 16 4.60 2.95 -1.94
C THR A 16 4.47 1.79 -0.97
N PHE A 17 4.38 2.12 0.31
CA PHE A 17 4.45 1.13 1.38
C PHE A 17 3.22 1.24 2.28
N LEU A 18 2.55 0.13 2.54
CA LEU A 18 1.40 0.09 3.43
C LEU A 18 1.69 -0.88 4.57
N TYR A 19 1.77 -0.37 5.79
CA TYR A 19 1.77 -1.21 6.97
C TYR A 19 0.33 -1.52 7.36
N VAL A 20 -0.01 -2.81 7.43
CA VAL A 20 -1.36 -3.29 7.70
C VAL A 20 -1.36 -4.14 8.96
N GLN A 21 -2.16 -3.73 9.94
CA GLN A 21 -2.44 -4.51 11.13
C GLN A 21 -3.90 -4.93 11.13
N LEU A 22 -4.16 -6.23 10.99
CA LEU A 22 -5.52 -6.81 10.95
C LEU A 22 -5.89 -7.43 12.30
N ASN A 23 -6.03 -6.61 13.34
CA ASN A 23 -6.59 -6.97 14.64
C ASN A 23 -7.89 -6.19 14.93
N GLU A 24 -8.34 -6.14 16.19
CA GLU A 24 -9.60 -5.50 16.61
C GLU A 24 -9.66 -3.99 16.33
N GLY A 25 -8.53 -3.29 16.34
CA GLY A 25 -8.47 -1.83 16.08
C GLY A 25 -8.06 -1.42 14.66
N LYS A 26 -7.73 -2.37 13.79
CA LYS A 26 -7.27 -2.18 12.40
C LYS A 26 -6.43 -0.93 12.13
N THR A 27 -5.12 -1.08 12.02
CA THR A 27 -4.26 0.03 11.62
C THR A 27 -3.85 -0.11 10.16
N LEU A 28 -3.93 0.99 9.42
CA LEU A 28 -3.38 1.13 8.07
C LEU A 28 -2.52 2.39 8.02
N LEU A 29 -1.22 2.22 7.88
CA LEU A 29 -0.28 3.33 7.68
C LEU A 29 0.18 3.28 6.23
N HIS A 30 0.05 4.40 5.50
CA HIS A 30 0.47 4.50 4.11
C HIS A 30 1.63 5.48 4.00
N PHE A 31 2.79 4.98 3.59
CA PHE A 31 4.02 5.75 3.51
C PHE A 31 4.35 6.09 2.06
N SER A 32 4.74 7.35 1.87
CA SER A 32 5.45 7.84 0.70
C SER A 32 6.84 7.22 0.60
N PRO A 33 7.36 7.00 -0.62
CA PRO A 33 8.74 6.57 -0.81
C PRO A 33 9.76 7.53 -0.20
N GLU A 34 9.45 8.82 -0.10
CA GLU A 34 10.34 9.82 0.48
C GLU A 34 10.30 9.89 2.01
N PHE A 35 9.45 9.11 2.68
CA PHE A 35 9.39 9.08 4.13
C PHE A 35 10.71 8.56 4.73
N HIS A 36 11.20 9.27 5.74
CA HIS A 36 12.31 8.87 6.62
C HIS A 36 12.11 9.56 7.97
N LEU A 37 12.77 9.01 9.00
CA LEU A 37 12.93 9.70 10.27
C LEU A 37 14.33 10.32 10.36
N GLU A 38 15.36 9.58 9.95
CA GLU A 38 16.75 10.03 9.84
C GLU A 38 17.42 9.21 8.72
N GLY A 39 18.41 9.77 8.03
CA GLY A 39 19.15 9.05 6.97
C GLY A 39 18.36 8.83 5.68
N GLN A 40 18.44 7.61 5.13
CA GLN A 40 17.82 7.26 3.86
C GLN A 40 16.29 7.16 3.97
N SER A 41 15.61 7.51 2.88
CA SER A 41 14.16 7.29 2.72
C SER A 41 13.80 5.82 2.49
N LEU A 42 12.54 5.46 2.79
CA LEU A 42 12.02 4.10 2.55
C LEU A 42 12.24 3.65 1.10
N GLY A 43 12.04 4.56 0.14
CA GLY A 43 12.27 4.32 -1.27
C GLY A 43 13.74 4.04 -1.57
N GLU A 44 14.67 4.82 -0.98
CA GLU A 44 16.11 4.63 -1.15
C GLU A 44 16.59 3.32 -0.53
N ILE A 45 16.15 2.99 0.69
CA ILE A 45 16.46 1.71 1.35
C ILE A 45 15.96 0.54 0.49
N TYR A 46 14.69 0.57 0.07
CA TYR A 46 14.12 -0.51 -0.72
C TYR A 46 14.80 -0.67 -2.08
N GLN A 47 15.21 0.44 -2.71
CA GLN A 47 15.84 0.39 -4.03
C GLN A 47 17.30 -0.06 -3.99
N SER A 48 18.05 0.30 -2.94
CA SER A 48 19.48 0.01 -2.82
C SER A 48 19.78 -1.31 -2.09
N GLU A 49 19.04 -1.60 -1.03
CA GLU A 49 19.30 -2.74 -0.15
C GLU A 49 18.17 -3.80 -0.18
N GLY A 50 17.04 -3.47 -0.81
CA GLY A 50 15.95 -4.40 -1.03
C GLY A 50 15.02 -4.57 0.18
N LEU A 51 14.17 -5.59 0.08
CA LEU A 51 13.08 -5.82 1.03
C LEU A 51 13.58 -6.15 2.44
N THR A 52 14.66 -6.90 2.59
CA THR A 52 15.18 -7.30 3.92
C THR A 52 15.56 -6.08 4.76
N ALA A 53 16.27 -5.10 4.17
CA ALA A 53 16.63 -3.85 4.85
C ALA A 53 15.39 -3.01 5.17
N LEU A 54 14.42 -2.95 4.25
CA LEU A 54 13.16 -2.28 4.50
C LEU A 54 12.42 -2.89 5.71
N LEU A 55 12.35 -4.22 5.80
CA LEU A 55 11.72 -4.91 6.92
C LEU A 55 12.46 -4.63 8.24
N LEU A 56 13.80 -4.60 8.23
CA LEU A 56 14.59 -4.22 9.40
C LEU A 56 14.29 -2.79 9.83
N PHE A 57 14.22 -1.85 8.89
CA PHE A 57 13.87 -0.45 9.17
C PHE A 57 12.50 -0.32 9.85
N PHE A 58 11.48 -0.99 9.33
CA PHE A 58 10.15 -1.00 9.97
C PHE A 58 10.18 -1.55 11.40
N ASN A 59 10.88 -2.68 11.61
CA ASN A 59 10.93 -3.34 12.91
C ASN A 59 11.79 -2.60 13.95
N LYS A 60 12.88 -1.95 13.52
CA LYS A 60 13.89 -1.34 14.42
C LYS A 60 13.75 0.16 14.54
N GLU A 61 13.66 0.87 13.41
CA GLU A 61 13.67 2.33 13.39
C GLU A 61 12.27 2.93 13.60
N LEU A 62 11.25 2.27 13.05
CA LEU A 62 9.85 2.71 13.21
C LEU A 62 9.13 2.02 14.38
N GLU A 63 9.74 1.00 14.99
CA GLU A 63 9.12 0.17 16.03
C GLU A 63 7.75 -0.42 15.59
N LEU A 64 7.58 -0.64 14.30
CA LEU A 64 6.39 -1.23 13.68
C LEU A 64 6.68 -2.69 13.33
N PRO A 65 6.33 -3.65 14.21
CA PRO A 65 6.69 -5.05 13.99
C PRO A 65 6.01 -5.61 12.74
N VAL A 66 6.81 -6.12 11.80
CA VAL A 66 6.33 -6.75 10.55
C VAL A 66 6.57 -8.25 10.64
N GLU A 67 5.48 -9.02 10.69
CA GLU A 67 5.52 -10.49 10.73
C GLU A 67 5.65 -11.08 9.33
N GLU A 68 4.97 -10.45 8.36
CA GLU A 68 4.80 -10.97 7.01
C GLU A 68 4.87 -9.82 5.98
N TYR A 69 5.07 -10.13 4.71
CA TYR A 69 5.03 -9.11 3.66
C TYR A 69 4.33 -9.55 2.39
N VAL A 70 3.90 -8.57 1.60
CA VAL A 70 3.34 -8.73 0.26
C VAL A 70 3.92 -7.67 -0.65
N GLU A 71 4.77 -8.06 -1.60
CA GLU A 71 5.27 -7.20 -2.67
C GLU A 71 4.46 -7.45 -3.94
N LEU A 72 3.74 -6.43 -4.40
CA LEU A 72 2.88 -6.46 -5.58
C LEU A 72 3.56 -5.70 -6.73
N SER A 73 3.89 -6.39 -7.81
CA SER A 73 4.43 -5.76 -9.02
C SER A 73 3.35 -5.02 -9.79
N LEU A 74 3.46 -3.69 -9.91
CA LEU A 74 2.52 -2.88 -10.69
C LEU A 74 2.64 -3.11 -12.21
N VAL A 75 3.81 -3.53 -12.68
CA VAL A 75 4.02 -3.90 -14.09
C VAL A 75 3.22 -5.15 -14.43
N SER A 76 3.25 -6.14 -13.55
CA SER A 76 2.54 -7.40 -13.73
C SER A 76 1.05 -7.27 -13.40
N TRP A 77 0.72 -6.36 -12.49
CA TRP A 77 -0.66 -6.04 -12.10
C TRP A 77 -1.53 -5.71 -13.30
N ASN A 78 -1.05 -4.87 -14.23
CA ASN A 78 -1.83 -4.50 -15.42
C ASN A 78 -2.28 -5.75 -16.21
N LYS A 79 -1.34 -6.66 -16.49
CA LYS A 79 -1.63 -7.92 -17.21
C LYS A 79 -2.68 -8.78 -16.50
N VAL A 80 -2.63 -8.83 -15.17
CA VAL A 80 -3.56 -9.63 -14.37
C VAL A 80 -4.92 -8.93 -14.23
N ALA A 81 -4.93 -7.61 -14.03
CA ALA A 81 -6.14 -6.80 -13.95
C ALA A 81 -6.94 -6.90 -15.25
N ALA A 82 -6.30 -6.77 -16.41
CA ALA A 82 -6.93 -6.92 -17.72
C ALA A 82 -7.64 -8.28 -17.90
N LYS A 83 -7.06 -9.36 -17.38
CA LYS A 83 -7.61 -10.72 -17.49
C LYS A 83 -8.71 -11.01 -16.48
N LEU A 84 -8.56 -10.54 -15.24
CA LEU A 84 -9.53 -10.77 -14.17
C LEU A 84 -10.75 -9.85 -14.31
N PHE A 85 -10.52 -8.64 -14.80
CA PHE A 85 -11.49 -7.56 -14.88
C PHE A 85 -11.36 -6.85 -16.24
N PRO A 86 -11.73 -7.53 -17.35
CA PRO A 86 -11.64 -6.94 -18.69
C PRO A 86 -12.49 -5.68 -18.84
N ASP A 87 -13.64 -5.65 -18.16
CA ASP A 87 -14.50 -4.45 -18.07
C ASP A 87 -14.10 -3.54 -16.90
N GLY A 88 -12.86 -3.61 -16.41
CA GLY A 88 -12.39 -2.77 -15.32
C GLY A 88 -13.07 -2.98 -13.94
N LEU A 89 -12.93 -1.99 -13.06
CA LEU A 89 -13.46 -1.99 -11.69
C LEU A 89 -14.41 -0.81 -11.46
N LYS A 90 -15.57 -1.10 -10.84
CA LYS A 90 -16.43 -0.06 -10.29
C LYS A 90 -15.96 0.27 -8.88
N ILE A 91 -15.60 1.52 -8.62
CA ILE A 91 -15.26 2.04 -7.29
C ILE A 91 -16.33 3.03 -6.82
N LYS A 92 -16.52 3.13 -5.50
CA LYS A 92 -17.44 4.11 -4.91
C LYS A 92 -16.63 5.31 -4.41
N GLU A 93 -16.99 6.50 -4.84
CA GLU A 93 -16.36 7.77 -4.46
C GLU A 93 -17.45 8.81 -4.19
N ASN A 94 -17.51 9.36 -2.96
CA ASN A 94 -18.48 10.39 -2.58
C ASN A 94 -19.92 10.07 -3.01
N ASP A 95 -20.35 8.83 -2.76
CA ASP A 95 -21.65 8.25 -3.17
C ASP A 95 -21.90 8.09 -4.68
N GLN A 96 -20.94 8.46 -5.53
CA GLN A 96 -20.95 8.16 -6.96
C GLN A 96 -20.23 6.84 -7.25
N ILE A 97 -20.68 6.15 -8.30
CA ILE A 97 -20.02 4.95 -8.82
C ILE A 97 -19.16 5.38 -10.00
N LEU A 98 -17.84 5.38 -9.81
CA LEU A 98 -16.87 5.60 -10.86
C LEU A 98 -16.49 4.25 -11.49
N HIS A 99 -16.46 4.21 -12.81
CA HIS A 99 -15.98 3.05 -13.55
C HIS A 99 -14.54 3.31 -13.98
N LEU A 100 -13.59 2.54 -13.46
CA LEU A 100 -12.19 2.59 -13.84
C LEU A 100 -11.91 1.51 -14.89
N THR A 101 -11.40 1.92 -16.04
CA THR A 101 -10.82 1.05 -17.06
C THR A 101 -9.55 0.36 -16.55
N VAL A 102 -8.98 -0.56 -17.33
CA VAL A 102 -7.72 -1.24 -16.96
C VAL A 102 -6.57 -0.24 -16.90
N GLU A 103 -6.55 0.70 -17.83
CA GLU A 103 -5.59 1.80 -17.90
C GLU A 103 -5.71 2.70 -16.67
N ASP A 104 -6.94 3.12 -16.32
CA ASP A 104 -7.17 3.95 -15.13
C ASP A 104 -6.68 3.25 -13.87
N LEU A 105 -6.91 1.93 -13.75
CA LEU A 105 -6.45 1.16 -12.59
C LEU A 105 -4.94 1.20 -12.42
N GLN A 106 -4.17 1.28 -13.50
CA GLN A 106 -2.73 1.41 -13.43
C GLN A 106 -2.33 2.81 -12.95
N GLU A 107 -2.94 3.85 -13.50
CA GLU A 107 -2.67 5.23 -13.10
C GLU A 107 -3.01 5.52 -11.64
N GLU A 108 -4.12 4.95 -11.17
CA GLU A 108 -4.60 5.08 -9.79
C GLU A 108 -3.75 4.29 -8.79
N MET A 109 -2.97 3.31 -9.28
CA MET A 109 -2.05 2.52 -8.45
C MET A 109 -0.63 3.08 -8.42
N ARG A 110 -0.24 3.92 -9.39
CA ARG A 110 1.10 4.52 -9.47
C ARG A 110 1.23 5.75 -8.59
N TYR A 111 2.34 5.83 -7.84
CA TYR A 111 2.61 6.97 -6.98
C TYR A 111 2.73 8.28 -7.77
N LYS A 112 1.98 9.29 -7.34
CA LYS A 112 2.08 10.67 -7.82
C LYS A 112 1.56 11.64 -6.76
N LEU A 113 2.16 12.81 -6.68
CA LEU A 113 1.57 13.94 -5.97
C LEU A 113 0.53 14.62 -6.83
N ASP A 114 -0.58 15.02 -6.22
CA ASP A 114 -1.62 15.77 -6.94
C ASP A 114 -1.25 17.23 -7.16
N GLU A 115 -2.12 17.97 -7.85
CA GLU A 115 -1.93 19.40 -8.14
C GLU A 115 -1.83 20.25 -6.87
N LYS A 116 -2.49 19.82 -5.78
CA LYS A 116 -2.49 20.47 -4.47
C LYS A 116 -1.32 20.03 -3.59
N ASP A 117 -0.32 19.37 -4.17
CA ASP A 117 0.88 18.91 -3.45
C ASP A 117 0.55 17.94 -2.30
N SER A 118 -0.52 17.16 -2.47
CA SER A 118 -1.06 16.22 -1.48
C SER A 118 -1.06 14.76 -1.96
N PHE A 119 -1.36 13.86 -1.02
CA PHE A 119 -1.34 12.41 -1.16
C PHE A 119 -2.71 11.81 -1.51
N SER A 120 -3.54 12.48 -2.31
CA SER A 120 -4.82 11.89 -2.73
C SER A 120 -4.67 10.52 -3.42
N ILE A 121 -3.51 10.25 -4.03
CA ILE A 121 -3.14 8.95 -4.59
C ILE A 121 -3.24 7.79 -3.59
N PHE A 122 -2.93 8.03 -2.31
CA PHE A 122 -3.00 6.97 -1.29
C PHE A 122 -4.44 6.55 -1.02
N GLN A 123 -5.39 7.48 -1.09
CA GLN A 123 -6.80 7.14 -0.98
C GLN A 123 -7.28 6.35 -2.21
N ARG A 124 -6.82 6.74 -3.40
CA ARG A 124 -7.09 6.04 -4.67
C ARG A 124 -6.57 4.60 -4.66
N GLN A 125 -5.29 4.41 -4.35
CA GLN A 125 -4.66 3.10 -4.16
C GLN A 125 -5.43 2.23 -3.16
N GLN A 126 -5.80 2.77 -2.00
CA GLN A 126 -6.59 2.04 -1.00
C GLN A 126 -7.98 1.63 -1.52
N LYS A 127 -8.66 2.50 -2.27
CA LYS A 127 -9.98 2.20 -2.86
C LYS A 127 -9.85 1.10 -3.92
N VAL A 128 -8.86 1.18 -4.81
CA VAL A 128 -8.59 0.19 -5.84
C VAL A 128 -8.27 -1.17 -5.22
N LEU A 129 -7.32 -1.22 -4.27
CA LEU A 129 -6.97 -2.44 -3.54
C LEU A 129 -8.19 -3.04 -2.84
N LYS A 130 -8.98 -2.22 -2.12
CA LYS A 130 -10.20 -2.69 -1.46
C LYS A 130 -11.20 -3.28 -2.46
N CYS A 131 -11.41 -2.65 -3.61
CA CYS A 131 -12.32 -3.14 -4.64
C CYS A 131 -11.82 -4.46 -5.24
N PHE A 132 -10.53 -4.53 -5.58
CA PHE A 132 -9.88 -5.73 -6.08
C PHE A 132 -10.03 -6.90 -5.11
N LEU A 133 -9.63 -6.71 -3.84
CA LEU A 133 -9.76 -7.70 -2.76
C LEU A 133 -11.21 -8.18 -2.59
N ASN A 134 -12.19 -7.28 -2.69
CA ASN A 134 -13.62 -7.62 -2.62
C ASN A 134 -14.09 -8.47 -3.78
N LYS A 135 -13.57 -8.25 -5.00
CA LYS A 135 -13.92 -9.06 -6.17
C LYS A 135 -13.26 -10.44 -6.07
N ILE A 136 -11.95 -10.52 -5.83
CA ILE A 136 -11.21 -11.79 -5.78
C ILE A 136 -11.62 -12.67 -4.60
N GLY A 137 -12.07 -12.08 -3.49
CA GLY A 137 -12.56 -12.83 -2.32
C GLY A 137 -13.86 -13.59 -2.57
N LYS A 138 -14.59 -13.32 -3.67
CA LYS A 138 -15.80 -14.07 -4.04
C LYS A 138 -15.40 -15.44 -4.60
N LYS A 139 -16.13 -16.50 -4.20
CA LYS A 139 -15.86 -17.89 -4.59
C LYS A 139 -15.61 -18.08 -6.09
N ARG A 140 -16.40 -17.40 -6.95
CA ARG A 140 -16.28 -17.46 -8.42
C ARG A 140 -14.96 -16.93 -9.00
N TYR A 141 -14.26 -16.06 -8.27
CA TYR A 141 -12.99 -15.47 -8.70
C TYR A 141 -11.77 -16.14 -8.07
N LEU A 142 -11.93 -16.94 -7.01
CA LEU A 142 -10.82 -17.60 -6.32
C LEU A 142 -10.00 -18.48 -7.29
N LEU A 143 -10.67 -19.37 -8.05
CA LEU A 143 -9.99 -20.27 -8.98
C LEU A 143 -9.23 -19.49 -10.07
N LYS A 144 -9.87 -18.48 -10.67
CA LYS A 144 -9.23 -17.62 -11.68
C LYS A 144 -8.04 -16.87 -11.10
N THR A 145 -8.16 -16.35 -9.88
CA THR A 145 -7.08 -15.64 -9.19
C THR A 145 -5.89 -16.56 -8.92
N THR A 146 -6.12 -17.78 -8.45
CA THR A 146 -5.06 -18.80 -8.29
C THR A 146 -4.37 -19.11 -9.60
N GLN A 147 -5.14 -19.33 -10.68
CA GLN A 147 -4.58 -19.58 -12.00
C GLN A 147 -3.75 -18.39 -12.51
N MET A 148 -4.18 -17.15 -12.24
CA MET A 148 -3.41 -15.97 -12.62
C MET A 148 -2.11 -15.86 -11.83
N LEU A 149 -2.11 -16.13 -10.53
CA LEU A 149 -0.89 -16.10 -9.71
C LEU A 149 0.10 -17.20 -10.12
N ASN A 150 -0.38 -18.38 -10.52
CA ASN A 150 0.49 -19.43 -11.06
C ASN A 150 1.07 -19.08 -12.43
N ARG A 151 0.30 -18.39 -13.29
CA ARG A 151 0.76 -17.96 -14.63
C ARG A 151 1.63 -16.70 -14.61
N HIS A 152 1.50 -15.90 -13.56
CA HIS A 152 2.21 -14.65 -13.35
C HIS A 152 2.83 -14.64 -11.94
N PRO A 153 3.78 -15.54 -11.64
CA PRO A 153 4.43 -15.59 -10.32
C PRO A 153 5.14 -14.27 -9.98
N GLU A 154 5.57 -13.52 -10.99
CA GLU A 154 6.16 -12.19 -10.86
C GLU A 154 5.20 -11.12 -10.32
N LEU A 155 3.89 -11.40 -10.26
CA LEU A 155 2.89 -10.48 -9.72
C LEU A 155 3.09 -10.27 -8.22
N LEU A 156 3.36 -11.34 -7.49
CA LEU A 156 3.26 -11.36 -6.04
C LEU A 156 4.47 -12.08 -5.43
N HIS A 157 5.30 -11.33 -4.73
CA HIS A 157 6.37 -11.88 -3.90
C HIS A 157 5.97 -11.73 -2.43
N THR A 158 5.91 -12.82 -1.67
CA THR A 158 5.33 -12.79 -0.31
C THR A 158 5.91 -13.90 0.55
N SER A 159 6.07 -13.64 1.85
CA SER A 159 6.34 -14.66 2.87
C SER A 159 5.07 -15.43 3.29
N ILE A 160 3.90 -14.89 2.98
CA ILE A 160 2.61 -15.45 3.38
C ILE A 160 2.30 -16.69 2.55
N GLN A 161 1.98 -17.80 3.21
CA GLN A 161 1.55 -18.99 2.52
C GLN A 161 0.26 -18.74 1.74
N PHE A 162 0.14 -19.34 0.56
CA PHE A 162 -0.98 -19.10 -0.35
C PHE A 162 -2.36 -19.39 0.29
N THR A 163 -2.44 -20.43 1.12
CA THR A 163 -3.65 -20.77 1.89
C THR A 163 -4.02 -19.68 2.90
N GLN A 164 -3.03 -19.07 3.55
CA GLN A 164 -3.20 -17.98 4.50
C GLN A 164 -3.61 -16.68 3.79
N LEU A 165 -3.09 -16.40 2.59
CA LEU A 165 -3.46 -15.21 1.81
C LEU A 165 -4.97 -15.10 1.59
N PHE A 166 -5.65 -16.21 1.25
CA PHE A 166 -7.11 -16.21 1.13
C PHE A 166 -7.84 -16.02 2.45
N SER A 167 -7.30 -16.58 3.53
CA SER A 167 -7.83 -16.35 4.89
C SER A 167 -7.77 -14.85 5.24
N LEU A 168 -6.66 -14.19 4.90
CA LEU A 168 -6.48 -12.75 5.11
C LEU A 168 -7.42 -11.90 4.26
N ILE A 169 -7.61 -12.25 2.98
CA ILE A 169 -8.59 -11.59 2.12
C ILE A 169 -9.99 -11.70 2.74
N ARG A 170 -10.39 -12.90 3.18
CA ARG A 170 -11.68 -13.12 3.85
C ARG A 170 -11.80 -12.35 5.16
N ARG A 171 -10.76 -12.36 5.99
CA ARG A 171 -10.71 -11.61 7.26
C ARG A 171 -10.85 -10.11 7.01
N PHE A 172 -10.11 -9.56 6.05
CA PHE A 172 -10.21 -8.17 5.64
C PHE A 172 -11.64 -7.80 5.22
N ILE A 173 -12.29 -8.65 4.41
CA ILE A 173 -13.68 -8.46 3.97
C ILE A 173 -14.66 -8.52 5.15
N ARG A 174 -14.52 -9.49 6.06
CA ARG A 174 -15.39 -9.63 7.24
C ARG A 174 -15.31 -8.42 8.15
N LEU A 175 -14.11 -7.94 8.39
CA LEU A 175 -13.90 -6.84 9.30
C LEU A 175 -14.26 -5.47 8.70
N LYS A 176 -14.87 -5.38 7.50
CA LYS A 176 -15.19 -4.09 6.84
C LYS A 176 -15.94 -3.08 7.72
N ALA A 177 -16.75 -3.55 8.66
CA ALA A 177 -17.51 -2.73 9.58
C ALA A 177 -16.68 -2.17 10.75
N VAL A 178 -15.51 -2.78 11.03
CA VAL A 178 -14.61 -2.31 12.08
C VAL A 178 -13.92 -1.03 11.61
N PRO A 179 -14.01 0.08 12.38
CA PRO A 179 -13.28 1.30 12.09
C PRO A 179 -11.79 1.01 11.94
N SER A 180 -11.16 1.57 10.92
CA SER A 180 -9.72 1.46 10.73
C SER A 180 -9.07 2.79 11.04
N ARG A 181 -8.05 2.79 11.90
CA ARG A 181 -7.16 3.95 12.02
C ARG A 181 -6.29 4.02 10.78
N LYS A 182 -6.43 5.11 10.03
CA LYS A 182 -5.71 5.33 8.78
C LYS A 182 -4.83 6.57 8.90
N ILE A 183 -3.55 6.42 8.62
CA ILE A 183 -2.61 7.53 8.65
C ILE A 183 -1.77 7.50 7.37
N THR A 184 -1.58 8.69 6.81
CA THR A 184 -0.70 8.93 5.68
C THR A 184 0.59 9.56 6.20
N LEU A 185 1.72 9.05 5.74
CA LEU A 185 3.05 9.47 6.16
C LEU A 185 3.89 9.88 4.93
N PRO A 186 4.63 11.01 5.01
CA PRO A 186 4.68 11.98 6.11
C PRO A 186 3.33 12.66 6.39
N LEU A 187 3.14 13.10 7.63
CA LEU A 187 1.94 13.83 8.05
C LEU A 187 1.81 15.16 7.31
N GLU A 188 0.58 15.64 7.18
CA GLU A 188 0.34 16.98 6.66
C GLU A 188 1.13 18.04 7.45
N ASN A 189 1.66 19.04 6.75
CA ASN A 189 2.52 20.10 7.28
C ASN A 189 3.88 19.62 7.87
N THR A 190 4.27 18.35 7.66
CA THR A 190 5.59 17.83 8.05
C THR A 190 6.52 17.56 6.88
N PHE A 191 6.13 18.02 5.70
CA PHE A 191 6.92 17.90 4.49
C PHE A 191 6.77 19.14 3.60
N ARG A 192 7.70 19.30 2.65
CA ARG A 192 7.61 20.25 1.54
C ARG A 192 7.70 19.53 0.22
N VAL A 193 7.04 20.08 -0.80
CA VAL A 193 7.14 19.58 -2.16
C VAL A 193 8.17 20.40 -2.93
N VAL A 194 9.14 19.71 -3.51
CA VAL A 194 10.12 20.28 -4.42
C VAL A 194 9.75 19.84 -5.83
N LYS A 195 9.58 20.83 -6.72
CA LYS A 195 9.29 20.60 -8.13
C LYS A 195 10.62 20.49 -8.88
N ARG A 196 10.89 19.33 -9.46
CA ARG A 196 11.97 19.11 -10.44
C ARG A 196 11.37 19.09 -11.84
N ALA A 197 12.21 19.19 -12.87
CA ALA A 197 11.79 19.36 -14.26
C ALA A 197 10.71 18.36 -14.74
N HIS A 198 10.71 17.13 -14.22
CA HIS A 198 9.78 16.07 -14.64
C HIS A 198 9.06 15.37 -13.49
N GLU A 199 9.21 15.85 -12.25
CA GLU A 199 8.56 15.21 -11.09
C GLU A 199 8.44 16.14 -9.88
N LYS A 200 7.44 15.88 -9.06
CA LYS A 200 7.36 16.41 -7.70
C LYS A 200 8.05 15.41 -6.77
N LYS A 201 8.95 15.88 -5.91
CA LYS A 201 9.57 15.10 -4.82
C LYS A 201 9.20 15.71 -3.48
N ILE A 202 9.16 14.88 -2.45
CA ILE A 202 8.88 15.31 -1.09
C ILE A 202 10.16 15.37 -0.29
N ILE A 203 10.26 16.36 0.59
CA ILE A 203 11.28 16.45 1.62
C ILE A 203 10.57 16.54 2.96
N VAL A 204 10.81 15.55 3.83
CA VAL A 204 10.33 15.57 5.21
C VAL A 204 11.07 16.67 5.97
N ILE A 205 10.34 17.51 6.70
CA ILE A 205 10.89 18.65 7.43
C ILE A 205 10.68 18.56 8.95
N ASP A 206 9.75 17.72 9.41
CA ASP A 206 9.45 17.55 10.83
C ASP A 206 9.41 16.05 11.18
N PHE A 207 10.61 15.52 11.40
CA PHE A 207 10.82 14.12 11.76
C PHE A 207 10.24 13.79 13.14
N THR A 208 10.39 14.71 14.09
CA THR A 208 9.92 14.56 15.47
C THR A 208 8.42 14.36 15.52
N LYS A 209 7.63 15.17 14.79
CA LYS A 209 6.17 15.02 14.77
C LYS A 209 5.73 13.71 14.13
N ASN A 210 6.39 13.28 13.05
CA ASN A 210 6.11 11.97 12.45
C ASN A 210 6.44 10.81 13.41
N ARG A 211 7.61 10.85 14.05
CA ARG A 211 8.06 9.86 15.05
C ARG A 211 7.10 9.81 16.24
N ASN A 212 6.69 10.95 16.78
CA ASN A 212 5.78 11.02 17.92
C ASN A 212 4.41 10.39 17.62
N VAL A 213 3.84 10.64 16.44
CA VAL A 213 2.57 10.01 16.03
C VAL A 213 2.74 8.49 15.87
N LEU A 214 3.88 8.04 15.33
CA LEU A 214 4.20 6.61 15.26
C LEU A 214 4.29 5.97 16.65
N HIS A 215 4.99 6.59 17.60
CA HIS A 215 5.05 6.07 18.97
C HIS A 215 3.70 6.09 19.68
N GLN A 216 2.89 7.16 19.52
CA GLN A 216 1.53 7.21 20.10
C GLN A 216 0.66 6.05 19.58
N LEU A 217 0.74 5.73 18.29
CA LEU A 217 0.03 4.58 17.71
C LEU A 217 0.45 3.24 18.32
N ILE A 218 1.69 3.12 18.78
CA ILE A 218 2.22 1.92 19.43
C ILE A 218 1.78 1.90 20.89
N MET A 219 1.88 3.01 21.61
CA MET A 219 1.55 3.11 23.04
C MET A 219 0.05 2.99 23.33
N GLU A 220 -0.82 3.58 22.49
CA GLU A 220 -2.28 3.42 22.62
C GLU A 220 -2.74 1.95 22.47
N LYS A 221 -1.86 1.04 22.04
CA LYS A 221 -2.13 -0.41 22.00
C LYS A 221 -1.74 -1.15 23.28
N ALA A 222 -0.94 -0.54 24.15
CA ALA A 222 -0.46 -1.16 25.39
C ALA A 222 -1.40 -0.90 26.59
N ASN A 223 -2.38 -0.01 26.43
CA ASN A 223 -3.43 0.32 27.38
C ASN A 223 -4.78 -0.23 26.90
#